data_AF-A0A2J0Z6C6-F1
#
_entry.id   AF-A0A2J0Z6C6-F1
#
_cell.length_a   1.000
_cell.length_b   1.000
_cell.length_c   1.000
_cell.angle_alpha   90.00
_cell.angle_beta   90.00
_cell.angle_gamma   90.00
#
_symmetry.space_group_name_H-M   'P 1'
#
loop_
_entity.id
_entity.type
_entity.pdbx_description
1 polymer ?
#
loop_
_entity_poly.entity_id
_entity_poly.type
_entity_poly.pdbx_seq_one_letter_code
_entity_poly.pdbx_strand_id
1 'polypeptide(L)'
;MEDVTLYAYQISPPNDQLLYFAETLEECRAAALEQRRELKEGDPDDEHEAMAIYRCLVRMPDQQTLLRILNEETSPIEACVVERKLVALVTE
;
A
#
# COMPACT_ATOMS: atom_id res chain seq x y z
N MET A 1 17.07 -10.76 11.23
CA MET A 1 16.15 -10.55 10.10
C MET A 1 16.32 -9.11 9.67
N GLU A 2 16.57 -8.88 8.39
CA GLU A 2 16.75 -7.53 7.86
C GLU A 2 15.38 -6.92 7.61
N ASP A 3 15.15 -5.73 8.16
CA ASP A 3 13.95 -4.95 7.89
C ASP A 3 14.24 -4.04 6.68
N VAL A 4 13.30 -3.94 5.75
CA VAL A 4 13.41 -3.12 4.54
C VAL A 4 12.38 -2.00 4.57
N THR A 5 12.74 -0.82 4.06
CA THR A 5 11.78 0.28 3.91
C THR A 5 11.15 0.21 2.53
N LEU A 6 9.82 0.14 2.48
CA LEU A 6 9.01 0.24 1.28
C LEU A 6 8.03 1.41 1.40
N TYR A 7 7.43 1.79 0.28
CA TYR A 7 6.36 2.77 0.22
C TYR A 7 5.11 2.12 -0.30
N ALA A 8 3.95 2.53 0.21
CA ALA A 8 2.69 1.94 -0.22
C ALA A 8 1.57 2.96 -0.33
N TYR A 9 0.74 2.89 -1.39
CA TYR A 9 -0.43 3.73 -1.53
C TYR A 9 -1.74 2.93 -1.38
N GLN A 10 -2.80 3.59 -0.90
CA GLN A 10 -4.15 3.01 -0.83
C GLN A 10 -4.77 2.90 -2.23
N ILE A 11 -5.08 1.69 -2.67
CA ILE A 11 -5.71 1.45 -3.98
C ILE A 11 -7.18 1.92 -3.97
N SER A 12 -7.90 1.65 -2.88
CA SER A 12 -9.31 2.02 -2.69
C SER A 12 -9.46 2.71 -1.35
N PRO A 13 -9.27 4.04 -1.26
CA PRO A 13 -9.50 4.77 -0.02
C PRO A 13 -10.96 4.63 0.45
N PRO A 14 -11.22 4.59 1.77
CA PRO A 14 -10.25 4.68 2.87
C PRO A 14 -9.68 3.31 3.31
N ASN A 15 -9.70 2.27 2.46
CA ASN A 15 -9.27 0.92 2.82
C ASN A 15 -7.74 0.81 3.00
N ASP A 16 -7.32 0.62 4.25
CA ASP A 16 -5.91 0.49 4.66
C ASP A 16 -5.30 -0.91 4.50
N GLN A 17 -6.05 -1.87 3.95
CA GLN A 17 -5.60 -3.23 3.68
C GLN A 17 -5.34 -3.49 2.18
N LEU A 18 -5.90 -2.66 1.30
CA LEU A 18 -5.65 -2.74 -0.14
C LEU A 18 -4.57 -1.74 -0.53
N LEU A 19 -3.32 -2.20 -0.41
CA LEU A 19 -2.14 -1.37 -0.64
C LEU A 19 -1.33 -1.89 -1.84
N TYR A 20 -0.86 -0.96 -2.66
CA TYR A 20 0.19 -1.21 -3.65
C TYR A 20 1.53 -0.81 -3.07
N PHE A 21 2.56 -1.65 -3.17
CA PHE A 21 3.90 -1.40 -2.63
C PHE A 21 4.93 -1.10 -3.73
N ALA A 22 5.87 -0.19 -3.46
CA ALA A 22 7.02 0.12 -4.28
C ALA A 22 8.28 0.33 -3.41
N GLU A 23 9.46 0.22 -4.02
CA GLU A 23 10.74 0.41 -3.33
C GLU A 23 11.00 1.87 -2.97
N THR A 24 10.60 2.80 -3.84
CA THR A 24 10.81 4.23 -3.63
C THR A 24 9.50 5.03 -3.53
N LEU A 25 9.57 6.19 -2.88
CA LEU A 25 8.44 7.11 -2.79
C LEU A 25 8.03 7.65 -4.16
N GLU A 26 9.01 7.88 -5.05
CA GLU A 26 8.78 8.41 -6.39
C GLU A 26 7.97 7.43 -7.24
N GLU A 27 8.37 6.15 -7.26
CA GLU A 27 7.64 5.08 -7.95
C GLU A 27 6.24 4.89 -7.37
N CYS A 28 6.14 4.86 -6.03
CA CYS A 28 4.84 4.71 -5.35
C CYS A 28 3.88 5.85 -5.71
N ARG A 29 4.39 7.09 -5.75
CA ARG A 29 3.60 8.26 -6.12
C ARG A 29 3.21 8.24 -7.60
N ALA A 30 4.13 7.88 -8.49
CA ALA A 30 3.85 7.78 -9.92
C ALA A 30 2.74 6.75 -10.20
N ALA A 31 2.81 5.57 -9.57
CA ALA A 31 1.79 4.53 -9.69
C ALA A 31 0.44 4.98 -9.11
N ALA A 32 0.41 5.68 -7.97
CA ALA A 32 -0.82 6.22 -7.40
C ALA A 32 -1.51 7.24 -8.33
N LEU A 33 -0.73 8.12 -8.95
CA LEU A 33 -1.24 9.10 -9.92
C LEU A 33 -1.81 8.42 -11.17
N GLU A 34 -1.13 7.39 -11.67
CA GLU A 34 -1.60 6.60 -12.81
C GLU A 34 -2.91 5.88 -12.49
N GLN A 35 -3.01 5.19 -11.35
CA GLN A 35 -4.23 4.54 -10.88
C GLN A 35 -5.40 5.55 -10.80
N ARG A 36 -5.13 6.75 -10.27
CA ARG A 36 -6.15 7.81 -10.16
C ARG A 36 -6.61 8.32 -11.53
N ARG A 37 -5.69 8.46 -12.49
CA ARG A 37 -6.02 8.82 -13.87
C ARG A 37 -6.94 7.78 -14.50
N GLU A 38 -6.63 6.50 -14.36
CA GLU A 38 -7.45 5.40 -14.90
C GLU A 38 -8.85 5.37 -14.28
N LEU A 39 -8.95 5.57 -12.96
CA LEU A 39 -10.21 5.64 -12.26
C LEU A 39 -11.09 6.82 -12.73
N LYS A 40 -10.48 8.00 -12.91
CA LYS A 40 -11.18 9.19 -13.44
C LYS A 40 -11.61 9.03 -14.90
N GLU A 41 -10.88 8.28 -15.71
CA GLU A 41 -11.28 7.95 -17.08
C GLU A 41 -12.48 7.00 -17.10
N GLY A 42 -12.57 6.09 -16.13
CA GLY A 42 -13.69 5.16 -15.97
C GLY A 42 -14.97 5.82 -15.45
N ASP A 43 -14.84 6.74 -14.50
CA ASP A 43 -15.94 7.52 -13.92
C ASP A 43 -15.51 8.97 -13.62
N PRO A 44 -15.79 9.93 -14.53
CA PRO A 44 -15.35 11.33 -14.38
C PRO A 44 -16.07 12.12 -13.29
N ASP A 45 -17.26 11.67 -12.88
CA ASP A 45 -18.11 12.37 -11.91
C ASP A 45 -17.89 11.86 -10.47
N ASP A 46 -17.10 10.79 -10.29
CA ASP A 46 -16.78 10.24 -8.98
C ASP A 46 -15.69 11.07 -8.29
N GLU A 47 -16.05 11.67 -7.15
CA GLU A 47 -15.11 12.40 -6.30
C GLU A 47 -14.23 11.41 -5.53
N HIS A 48 -13.14 11.00 -6.17
CA HIS A 48 -12.20 10.06 -5.57
C HIS A 48 -11.53 10.66 -4.34
N GLU A 49 -11.71 10.02 -3.18
CA GLU A 49 -11.01 10.37 -1.94
C GLU A 49 -9.49 10.43 -2.13
N ALA A 50 -8.81 11.20 -1.28
CA ALA A 50 -7.36 11.33 -1.32
C ALA A 50 -6.69 9.98 -1.01
N MET A 51 -5.80 9.53 -1.90
CA MET A 51 -5.08 8.27 -1.69
C MET A 51 -3.89 8.52 -0.76
N ALA A 52 -3.86 7.86 0.39
CA ALA A 52 -2.74 7.94 1.31
C ALA A 52 -1.53 7.17 0.80
N ILE A 53 -0.33 7.76 0.93
CA ILE A 53 0.95 7.08 0.76
C ILE A 53 1.61 6.93 2.13
N TYR A 54 2.00 5.70 2.43
CA TYR A 54 2.67 5.30 3.64
C TYR A 54 4.13 4.94 3.37
N ARG A 55 5.01 5.24 4.33
CA ARG A 55 6.31 4.60 4.48
C ARG A 55 6.13 3.40 5.43
N CYS A 56 6.52 2.23 4.96
CA CYS A 56 6.38 0.97 5.67
C CYS A 56 7.75 0.39 6.00
N LEU A 57 8.00 0.09 7.27
CA LEU A 57 9.10 -0.80 7.66
C LEU A 57 8.58 -2.23 7.57
N VAL A 58 9.13 -3.02 6.67
CA VAL A 58 8.66 -4.37 6.34
C VAL A 58 9.71 -5.38 6.74
N ARG A 59 9.25 -6.45 7.38
CA ARG A 59 10.07 -7.59 7.78
C ARG A 59 9.66 -8.82 6.99
N MET A 60 10.64 -9.52 6.45
CA MET A 60 10.39 -10.78 5.77
C MET A 60 9.83 -11.82 6.76
N PRO A 61 8.71 -12.49 6.43
CA PRO A 61 8.13 -13.49 7.30
C PRO A 61 9.03 -14.72 7.35
N ASP A 62 9.06 -15.37 8.52
CA ASP A 62 9.64 -16.71 8.64
C ASP A 62 8.70 -17.77 8.03
N GLN A 63 9.16 -19.02 7.97
CA GLN A 63 8.39 -20.11 7.36
C GLN A 63 7.02 -20.30 8.03
N GLN A 64 6.93 -20.16 9.37
CA GLN A 64 5.67 -20.36 10.08
C GLN A 64 4.69 -19.22 9.77
N THR A 65 5.18 -17.99 9.75
CA THR A 65 4.38 -16.81 9.43
C THR A 65 3.91 -16.85 7.98
N LEU A 66 4.77 -17.26 7.05
CA LEU A 66 4.42 -17.45 5.65
C LEU A 66 3.30 -18.49 5.47
N LEU A 67 3.33 -19.61 6.22
CA LEU A 67 2.25 -20.60 6.20
C LEU A 67 0.91 -20.02 6.68
N ARG A 68 0.93 -19.18 7.70
CA ARG A 68 -0.29 -18.52 8.21
C ARG A 68 -0.86 -17.54 7.19
N ILE A 69 0.01 -16.77 6.53
CA ILE A 69 -0.40 -15.85 5.46
C ILE A 69 -1.05 -16.61 4.30
N LEU A 70 -0.40 -17.69 3.83
CA LEU A 70 -0.87 -18.46 2.67
C LEU A 70 -2.16 -19.24 2.92
N ASN A 71 -2.43 -19.60 4.18
CA ASN A 71 -3.70 -20.21 4.60
C ASN A 71 -4.75 -19.17 5.05
N GLU A 72 -4.52 -17.88 4.78
CA GLU A 72 -5.44 -16.77 5.11
C GLU A 72 -5.75 -16.62 6.61
N GLU A 73 -4.90 -17.17 7.49
CA GLU A 73 -5.05 -17.05 8.95
C GLU A 73 -4.60 -15.69 9.48
N THR A 74 -3.86 -14.92 8.68
CA THR A 74 -3.41 -13.56 9.00
C THR A 74 -3.16 -12.78 7.71
N SER A 75 -3.39 -11.46 7.74
CA SER A 75 -3.11 -10.58 6.59
C SER A 75 -1.59 -10.47 6.36
N PRO A 76 -1.12 -10.48 5.09
CA PRO A 76 0.28 -10.17 4.79
C PRO A 76 0.74 -8.83 5.36
N ILE A 77 -0.15 -7.83 5.42
CA ILE A 77 0.18 -6.50 5.95
C ILE A 77 0.40 -6.58 7.45
N GLU A 78 -0.50 -7.25 8.19
CA GLU A 78 -0.37 -7.40 9.64
C GLU A 78 0.85 -8.25 10.02
N ALA A 79 1.18 -9.25 9.21
CA ALA A 79 2.29 -10.14 9.46
C ALA A 79 3.66 -9.53 9.13
N CYS A 80 3.74 -8.68 8.10
CA CYS A 80 5.02 -8.20 7.56
C CYS A 80 5.29 -6.71 7.86
N VAL A 81 4.28 -5.85 8.02
CA VAL A 81 4.49 -4.42 8.24
C VAL A 81 4.66 -4.13 9.74
N VAL A 82 5.88 -3.79 10.12
CA VAL A 82 6.28 -3.52 11.52
C VAL A 82 5.96 -2.08 11.93
N GLU A 83 6.20 -1.13 11.03
CA GLU A 83 5.87 0.29 11.21
C GLU A 83 5.20 0.81 9.95
N ARG A 84 4.18 1.64 10.11
CA ARG A 84 3.52 2.34 9.02
C ARG A 84 3.34 3.81 9.37
N LYS A 85 3.85 4.70 8.53
CA LYS A 85 3.77 6.15 8.71
C LYS A 85 3.20 6.82 7.47
N LEU A 86 2.16 7.64 7.62
CA LEU A 86 1.65 8.50 6.54
C LEU A 86 2.73 9.51 6.14
N VAL A 87 3.05 9.58 4.84
CA VAL A 87 4.08 10.48 4.31
C VAL A 87 3.59 11.38 3.19
N ALA A 88 2.51 11.02 2.50
CA ALA A 88 1.88 11.89 1.50
C ALA A 88 0.40 11.56 1.30
N LEU A 89 -0.32 12.50 0.67
CA LEU A 89 -1.66 12.31 0.14
C LEU A 89 -1.64 12.64 -1.36
N VAL A 90 -2.35 11.86 -2.16
CA VAL A 90 -2.50 12.07 -3.60
C VAL A 90 -3.95 12.45 -3.89
N THR A 91 -4.15 13.66 -4.39
CA THR A 91 -5.47 14.25 -4.66
C THR A 91 -5.71 14.58 -6.13
N GLU A 92 -4.64 14.70 -6.93
CA GLU A 92 -4.65 15.11 -8.34
C GLU A 92 -3.53 14.40 -9.09
#